data_AF-A0AA40S7Y4-F1
#
_entry.id   AF-A0AA40S7Y4-F1
#
_cell.length_a   1.000
_cell.length_b   1.000
_cell.length_c   1.000
_cell.angle_alpha   90.00
_cell.angle_beta   90.00
_cell.angle_gamma   90.00
#
_symmetry.space_group_name_H-M   'P 1'
#
loop_
_entity.id
_entity.type
_entity.pdbx_description
1 polymer ?
#
loop_
_entity_poly.entity_id
_entity_poly.type
_entity_poly.pdbx_seq_one_letter_code
_entity_poly.pdbx_strand_id
1 'polypeptide(L)'
;MKRPRTTGHLAEPRHQRAAPAAEPEKSAAVDAAVTALLSLVAAVETQPAGPATKAYRAAIRRKGEEAVASGGSEVLKAVLRRVCDAAPDRADRRGRILTEAWTGLIDVRP
;
A
#
# COMPACT_ATOMS: atom_id res chain seq x y z
N MET A 1 61.72 18.96 28.80
CA MET A 1 60.41 19.58 29.09
C MET A 1 59.31 18.54 28.89
N LYS A 2 58.39 18.40 29.86
CA LYS A 2 57.31 17.39 29.86
C LYS A 2 55.98 17.99 29.37
N ARG A 3 55.18 17.12 28.72
CA ARG A 3 53.71 16.94 28.81
C ARG A 3 52.77 17.68 27.81
N PRO A 4 51.52 17.18 27.57
CA PRO A 4 51.18 16.30 26.42
C PRO A 4 49.76 16.56 25.79
N ARG A 5 49.27 15.61 24.97
CA ARG A 5 47.84 15.29 24.64
C ARG A 5 47.13 16.28 23.65
N THR A 6 46.24 15.90 22.73
CA THR A 6 45.34 14.74 22.56
C THR A 6 44.68 14.82 21.17
N THR A 7 44.37 13.64 20.60
CA THR A 7 43.10 13.27 19.94
C THR A 7 42.53 14.15 18.82
N GLY A 8 42.48 13.60 17.61
CA GLY A 8 41.63 14.06 16.51
C GLY A 8 41.27 12.89 15.61
N HIS A 9 40.28 12.13 16.06
CA HIS A 9 39.64 10.95 15.48
C HIS A 9 39.77 10.75 13.96
N LEU A 10 40.08 9.50 13.60
CA LEU A 10 39.53 8.77 12.45
C LEU A 10 38.12 9.31 12.13
N ALA A 11 38.02 10.17 11.14
CA ALA A 11 36.75 10.42 10.48
C ALA A 11 36.52 9.23 9.57
N GLU A 12 35.97 8.16 10.12
CA GLU A 12 35.28 7.18 9.29
C GLU A 12 34.31 7.94 8.38
N PRO A 13 34.21 7.56 7.10
CA PRO A 13 33.23 8.18 6.22
C PRO A 13 31.90 8.05 6.92
N ARG A 14 31.31 9.20 7.26
CA ARG A 14 30.00 9.27 7.88
C ARG A 14 29.10 8.43 6.99
N HIS A 15 28.75 7.23 7.46
CA HIS A 15 27.60 6.53 6.93
C HIS A 15 26.46 7.51 7.10
N GLN A 16 26.14 8.21 6.01
CA GLN A 16 24.89 8.92 5.88
C GLN A 16 23.86 7.90 6.32
N ARG A 17 23.17 8.19 7.41
CA ARG A 17 21.98 7.45 7.80
C ARG A 17 20.98 7.70 6.68
N ALA A 18 21.02 6.84 5.67
CA ALA A 18 20.07 6.83 4.58
C ALA A 18 18.74 6.33 5.15
N ALA A 19 17.91 7.27 5.58
CA ALA A 19 16.45 7.19 5.54
C ALA A 19 15.94 8.65 5.59
N PRO A 20 15.20 9.12 4.57
CA PRO A 20 13.90 8.55 4.22
C PRO A 20 13.65 8.49 2.70
N ALA A 21 14.08 7.42 2.03
CA ALA A 21 13.56 7.10 0.68
C ALA A 21 12.36 6.14 0.74
N ALA A 22 12.26 5.31 1.79
CA ALA A 22 11.24 4.25 1.89
C ALA A 22 9.81 4.75 2.19
N GLU A 23 9.64 5.87 2.89
CA GLU A 23 8.30 6.42 3.21
C GLU A 23 7.58 7.08 2.01
N PRO A 24 8.23 7.95 1.20
CA PRO A 24 7.56 8.55 0.05
C PRO A 24 7.21 7.51 -1.03
N GLU A 25 8.07 6.53 -1.25
CA GLU A 25 7.82 5.45 -2.22
C GLU A 25 6.63 4.56 -1.81
N LYS A 26 6.52 4.25 -0.51
CA LYS A 26 5.38 3.50 0.02
C LYS A 26 4.07 4.30 -0.07
N SER A 27 4.11 5.62 0.17
CA SER A 27 2.92 6.47 -0.01
C SER A 27 2.49 6.55 -1.48
N ALA A 28 3.43 6.73 -2.41
CA ALA A 28 3.13 6.78 -3.83
C ALA A 28 2.52 5.46 -4.34
N ALA A 29 3.03 4.31 -3.87
CA ALA A 29 2.47 3.01 -4.18
C ALA A 29 1.03 2.85 -3.66
N VAL A 30 0.74 3.32 -2.44
CA VAL A 30 -0.62 3.35 -1.89
C VAL A 30 -1.55 4.21 -2.74
N ASP A 31 -1.11 5.41 -3.13
CA ASP A 31 -1.93 6.34 -3.93
C ASP A 31 -2.23 5.80 -5.34
N ALA A 32 -1.24 5.18 -5.98
CA ALA A 32 -1.42 4.50 -7.25
C ALA A 32 -2.39 3.31 -7.14
N ALA A 33 -2.27 2.50 -6.09
CA ALA A 33 -3.17 1.38 -5.82
C ALA A 33 -4.61 1.85 -5.58
N VAL A 34 -4.80 2.90 -4.76
CA VAL A 34 -6.11 3.50 -4.49
C VAL A 34 -6.74 4.00 -5.78
N THR A 35 -5.99 4.74 -6.61
CA THR A 35 -6.49 5.27 -7.89
C THR A 35 -6.96 4.15 -8.82
N ALA A 36 -6.15 3.10 -8.98
CA ALA A 36 -6.52 1.95 -9.81
C ALA A 36 -7.77 1.23 -9.28
N LEU A 37 -7.87 1.05 -7.96
CA LEU A 37 -8.99 0.37 -7.32
C LEU A 37 -10.29 1.17 -7.42
N LEU A 38 -10.25 2.51 -7.34
CA LEU A 38 -11.44 3.33 -7.52
C LEU A 38 -12.08 3.10 -8.89
N SER A 39 -11.28 3.02 -9.94
CA SER A 39 -11.74 2.73 -11.31
C SER A 39 -12.28 1.30 -11.45
N LEU A 40 -11.56 0.31 -10.91
CA LEU A 40 -11.97 -1.10 -10.99
C LEU A 40 -13.27 -1.37 -10.21
N VAL A 41 -13.38 -0.81 -9.01
CA VAL A 41 -14.60 -0.96 -8.19
C VAL A 41 -15.76 -0.25 -8.86
N ALA A 42 -15.58 0.96 -9.40
CA ALA A 42 -16.63 1.64 -10.16
C ALA A 42 -17.10 0.83 -11.39
N ALA A 43 -16.20 0.11 -12.06
CA ALA A 43 -16.57 -0.79 -13.15
C ALA A 43 -17.40 -1.98 -12.67
N VAL A 44 -16.99 -2.65 -11.58
CA VAL A 44 -17.78 -3.73 -10.94
C VAL A 44 -19.15 -3.22 -10.46
N GLU A 45 -19.22 -1.96 -10.04
CA GLU A 45 -20.44 -1.33 -9.54
C GLU A 45 -21.50 -1.11 -10.62
N THR A 46 -21.10 -0.96 -11.88
CA THR A 46 -21.96 -0.52 -13.00
C THR A 46 -22.17 -1.59 -14.07
N GLN A 47 -21.24 -2.55 -14.19
CA GLN A 47 -21.30 -3.58 -15.22
C GLN A 47 -22.20 -4.76 -14.80
N PRO A 48 -22.95 -5.37 -15.74
CA PRO A 48 -23.70 -6.58 -15.46
C PRO A 48 -22.77 -7.74 -15.08
N ALA A 49 -23.33 -8.74 -14.40
CA ALA A 49 -22.59 -9.97 -14.12
C ALA A 49 -22.18 -10.65 -15.45
N GLY A 50 -20.88 -10.94 -15.60
CA GLY A 50 -20.35 -11.48 -16.84
C GLY A 50 -18.83 -11.55 -16.86
N PRO A 51 -18.23 -11.92 -18.01
CA PRO A 51 -16.78 -12.06 -18.15
C PRO A 51 -15.99 -10.80 -17.78
N ALA A 52 -16.48 -9.61 -18.17
CA ALA A 52 -15.83 -8.34 -17.83
C ALA A 52 -15.77 -8.11 -16.31
N THR A 53 -16.89 -8.28 -15.61
CA THR A 53 -16.96 -8.15 -14.15
C THR A 53 -16.06 -9.17 -13.44
N LYS A 54 -15.93 -10.39 -13.96
CA LYS A 54 -14.95 -11.37 -13.44
C LYS A 54 -13.51 -10.88 -13.63
N ALA A 55 -13.18 -10.31 -14.79
CA ALA A 55 -11.86 -9.75 -15.05
C ALA A 55 -11.53 -8.57 -14.13
N TYR A 56 -12.47 -7.67 -13.87
CA TYR A 56 -12.29 -6.58 -12.91
C TYR A 56 -12.08 -7.10 -11.49
N ARG A 57 -12.85 -8.11 -11.05
CA ARG A 57 -12.63 -8.76 -9.74
C ARG A 57 -11.26 -9.41 -9.62
N ALA A 58 -10.78 -10.07 -10.69
CA ALA A 58 -9.43 -10.61 -10.74
C ALA A 58 -8.35 -9.51 -10.68
N ALA A 59 -8.57 -8.36 -11.33
CA ALA A 59 -7.66 -7.22 -11.24
C ALA A 59 -7.64 -6.62 -9.82
N ILE A 60 -8.79 -6.51 -9.15
CA ILE A 60 -8.88 -6.06 -7.75
C ILE A 60 -8.08 -7.01 -6.86
N ARG A 61 -8.21 -8.33 -7.05
CA ARG A 61 -7.42 -9.34 -6.32
C ARG A 61 -5.91 -9.09 -6.46
N ARG A 62 -5.43 -8.94 -7.70
CA ARG A 62 -4.01 -8.70 -7.99
C ARG A 62 -3.49 -7.42 -7.32
N LYS A 63 -4.29 -6.34 -7.31
CA LYS A 63 -3.92 -5.11 -6.58
C LYS A 63 -3.82 -5.31 -5.07
N GLY A 64 -4.64 -6.19 -4.50
CA GLY A 64 -4.48 -6.60 -3.10
C GLY A 64 -3.16 -7.35 -2.86
N GLU A 65 -2.81 -8.27 -3.76
CA GLU A 65 -1.56 -9.04 -3.68
C GLU A 65 -0.32 -8.13 -3.82
N GLU A 66 -0.33 -7.19 -4.77
CA GLU A 66 0.71 -6.17 -4.92
C GLU A 66 0.86 -5.30 -3.66
N ALA A 67 -0.24 -4.89 -3.05
CA ALA A 67 -0.24 -4.11 -1.82
C ALA A 67 0.37 -4.90 -0.64
N VAL A 68 0.01 -6.18 -0.50
CA VAL A 68 0.60 -7.08 0.51
C VAL A 68 2.10 -7.28 0.25
N ALA A 69 2.52 -7.49 -1.00
CA ALA A 69 3.93 -7.64 -1.34
C ALA A 69 4.75 -6.37 -1.03
N SER A 70 4.14 -5.19 -1.14
CA SER A 70 4.80 -3.89 -0.93
C SER A 70 4.93 -3.48 0.54
N GLY A 71 4.10 -4.02 1.43
CA GLY A 71 4.18 -3.64 2.84
C GLY A 71 3.20 -4.33 3.78
N GLY A 72 2.74 -5.52 3.41
CA GLY A 72 1.91 -6.39 4.23
C GLY A 72 0.45 -5.95 4.35
N SER A 73 -0.25 -6.58 5.29
CA SER A 73 -1.68 -6.35 5.54
C SER A 73 -1.99 -4.92 5.98
N GLU A 74 -1.05 -4.19 6.57
CA GLU A 74 -1.25 -2.78 6.94
C GLU A 74 -1.38 -1.85 5.73
N VAL A 75 -0.60 -2.08 4.66
CA VAL A 75 -0.78 -1.36 3.38
C VAL A 75 -2.15 -1.69 2.79
N LEU A 76 -2.54 -2.96 2.80
CA LEU A 76 -3.84 -3.40 2.30
C LEU A 76 -5.01 -2.74 3.06
N LYS A 77 -4.93 -2.65 4.39
CA LYS A 77 -5.92 -1.95 5.24
C LYS A 77 -5.94 -0.43 4.96
N ALA A 78 -4.78 0.19 4.77
CA ALA A 78 -4.70 1.62 4.45
C ALA A 78 -5.35 1.92 3.09
N VAL A 79 -5.12 1.08 2.09
CA VAL A 79 -5.76 1.16 0.78
C VAL A 79 -7.27 0.96 0.89
N LEU A 80 -7.74 -0.05 1.65
CA LEU A 80 -9.17 -0.29 1.91
C LEU A 80 -9.84 0.97 2.46
N ARG A 81 -9.26 1.55 3.51
CA ARG A 81 -9.78 2.76 4.16
C ARG A 81 -9.86 3.91 3.15
N ARG A 82 -8.78 4.21 2.41
CA ARG A 82 -8.77 5.30 1.42
C ARG A 82 -9.80 5.13 0.30
N VAL A 83 -10.03 3.89 -0.17
CA VAL A 83 -11.05 3.64 -1.22
C VAL A 83 -12.47 3.86 -0.69
N CYS A 84 -12.74 3.49 0.57
CA CYS A 84 -14.02 3.75 1.24
C CYS A 84 -14.23 5.25 1.49
N ASP A 85 -13.20 5.94 2.00
CA ASP A 85 -13.25 7.39 2.31
C ASP A 85 -13.48 8.24 1.05
N ALA A 86 -12.98 7.80 -0.11
CA ALA A 86 -13.14 8.52 -1.38
C ALA A 86 -14.57 8.53 -1.94
N ALA A 87 -15.49 7.69 -1.44
CA ALA A 87 -16.91 7.76 -1.78
C ALA A 87 -17.76 7.30 -0.58
N PRO A 88 -18.02 8.19 0.40
CA PRO A 88 -18.73 7.85 1.63
C PRO A 88 -20.10 7.22 1.36
N ASP A 89 -20.84 7.73 0.38
CA ASP A 89 -22.18 7.22 -0.01
C ASP A 89 -22.16 5.78 -0.54
N ARG A 90 -20.98 5.29 -0.96
CA ARG A 90 -20.77 3.93 -1.49
C ARG A 90 -19.81 3.11 -0.63
N ALA A 91 -19.37 3.62 0.52
CA ALA A 91 -18.32 3.01 1.33
C ALA A 91 -18.64 1.55 1.68
N ASP A 92 -19.86 1.26 2.14
CA ASP A 92 -20.28 -0.11 2.48
C ASP A 92 -20.22 -1.06 1.29
N ARG A 93 -20.69 -0.59 0.12
CA ARG A 93 -20.70 -1.40 -1.10
C ARG A 93 -19.28 -1.68 -1.57
N ARG A 94 -18.42 -0.67 -1.59
CA ARG A 94 -17.00 -0.78 -1.99
C ARG A 94 -16.22 -1.65 -1.01
N GLY A 95 -16.47 -1.48 0.28
CA GLY A 95 -15.91 -2.32 1.34
C GLY A 95 -16.22 -3.79 1.11
N ARG A 96 -17.47 -4.15 0.84
CA ARG A 96 -17.86 -5.54 0.53
C ARG A 96 -17.15 -6.10 -0.70
N ILE A 97 -17.09 -5.34 -1.81
CA ILE A 97 -16.40 -5.77 -3.03
C ILE A 97 -14.92 -6.06 -2.76
N LEU A 98 -14.25 -5.17 -2.02
CA LEU A 98 -12.84 -5.31 -1.70
C LEU A 98 -12.57 -6.44 -0.70
N THR A 99 -13.35 -6.53 0.38
CA THR A 99 -13.23 -7.61 1.37
C THR A 99 -13.46 -8.98 0.73
N GLU A 100 -14.46 -9.12 -0.13
CA GLU A 100 -14.71 -10.37 -0.89
C GLU A 100 -13.49 -10.73 -1.75
N ALA A 101 -12.99 -9.79 -2.56
CA ALA A 101 -11.85 -10.01 -3.44
C ALA A 101 -10.55 -10.30 -2.67
N TRP A 102 -10.39 -9.76 -1.47
CA TRP A 102 -9.18 -9.89 -0.66
C TRP A 102 -9.31 -10.90 0.48
N THR A 103 -10.32 -11.78 0.42
CA THR A 103 -10.45 -12.89 1.36
C THR A 103 -9.13 -13.66 1.46
N GLY A 104 -8.64 -13.87 2.68
CA GLY A 104 -7.35 -14.52 2.95
C GLY A 104 -6.10 -13.66 2.74
N LEU A 105 -6.22 -12.40 2.29
CA LEU A 105 -5.10 -11.43 2.25
C LEU A 105 -5.09 -10.49 3.46
N ILE A 106 -6.27 -10.16 3.99
CA ILE A 106 -6.43 -9.20 5.11
C ILE A 106 -5.93 -9.81 6.44
N ASP A 107 -6.00 -11.14 6.58
CA ASP A 107 -5.61 -11.89 7.78
C ASP A 107 -4.16 -12.40 7.75
N VAL A 108 -3.38 -12.07 6.72
CA VAL A 108 -1.97 -12.46 6.65
C VAL A 108 -1.20 -11.69 7.73
N ARG A 109 -0.97 -12.34 8.87
CA ARG A 109 0.01 -11.94 9.88
C ARG A 109 1.42 -12.14 9.30
N PRO A 110 2.37 -11.23 9.60
CA PRO A 110 3.77 -11.39 9.17
C PRO A 110 4.40 -12.66 9.74
#